data_AF-A0A2N1U5K4-F1
#
_entry.id   AF-A0A2N1U5K4-F1
#
_cell.length_a   1.000
_cell.length_b   1.000
_cell.length_c   1.000
_cell.angle_alpha   90.00
_cell.angle_beta   90.00
_cell.angle_gamma   90.00
#
_symmetry.space_group_name_H-M   'P 1'
#
loop_
_entity.id
_entity.type
_entity.pdbx_description
1 polymer ?
#
loop_
_entity_poly.entity_id
_entity_poly.type
_entity_poly.pdbx_seq_one_letter_code
_entity_poly.pdbx_strand_id
1 'polypeptide(L)'
;MRKPRDYYLSEEELDVVETAIRHDKRPEVRQRCTAIRLLHLGHKPEQVANMQAVSKPTIYGWINRWWSGGVEGLANLPKSGRPLKADEAYSLKFLEVIEKEPSELGYDFTIWTIDRLRTHLEKETGIGLSESRFRAMLKRKGYRYRRPKHDLGHLQDKDAKSEAADRLEELKKRSSETISSSSLWTKRP
;
A
#
# COMPACT_ATOMS: atom_id res chain seq x y z
N MET A 1 -34.29 35.34 -9.98
CA MET A 1 -34.32 34.53 -11.22
C MET A 1 -32.99 33.78 -11.34
N ARG A 2 -32.99 32.45 -11.45
CA ARG A 2 -31.72 31.71 -11.67
C ARG A 2 -31.22 32.03 -13.07
N LYS A 3 -29.98 32.51 -13.21
CA LYS A 3 -29.35 32.69 -14.53
C LYS A 3 -29.42 31.36 -15.30
N PRO A 4 -29.79 31.36 -16.59
CA PRO A 4 -29.70 30.16 -17.41
C PRO A 4 -28.25 29.68 -17.38
N ARG A 5 -28.05 28.40 -17.10
CA ARG A 5 -26.72 27.79 -17.22
C ARG A 5 -26.47 27.56 -18.69
N ASP A 6 -25.30 27.97 -19.14
CA ASP A 6 -24.83 27.63 -20.46
C ASP A 6 -24.48 26.14 -20.50
N TYR A 7 -25.02 25.44 -21.49
CA TYR A 7 -24.77 24.03 -21.77
C TYR A 7 -24.08 23.84 -23.12
N TYR A 8 -23.78 24.92 -23.83
CA TYR A 8 -23.06 24.86 -25.09
C TYR A 8 -21.59 24.63 -24.82
N LEU A 9 -21.00 23.74 -25.62
CA LEU A 9 -19.58 23.40 -25.60
C LEU A 9 -19.01 23.91 -26.91
N SER A 10 -17.77 24.37 -26.87
CA SER A 10 -16.97 24.61 -28.08
C SER A 10 -16.71 23.30 -28.84
N GLU A 11 -16.31 23.41 -30.10
CA GLU A 11 -15.95 22.23 -30.92
C GLU A 11 -14.81 21.43 -30.28
N GLU A 12 -13.80 22.11 -29.71
CA GLU A 12 -12.69 21.47 -28.99
C GLU A 12 -13.19 20.68 -27.77
N GLU A 13 -14.04 21.30 -26.95
CA GLU A 13 -14.63 20.66 -25.78
C GLU A 13 -15.51 19.46 -26.15
N LEU A 14 -16.24 19.56 -27.26
CA LEU A 14 -17.09 18.48 -27.75
C LEU A 14 -16.24 17.28 -28.20
N ASP A 15 -15.14 17.51 -28.91
CA ASP A 15 -14.22 16.44 -29.31
C ASP A 15 -13.60 15.73 -28.09
N VAL A 16 -13.21 16.50 -27.07
CA VAL A 16 -12.72 15.95 -25.80
C VAL A 16 -13.79 15.07 -25.13
N VAL A 17 -15.05 15.53 -25.07
CA VAL A 17 -16.16 14.77 -24.49
C VAL A 17 -16.44 13.49 -25.28
N GLU A 18 -16.46 13.57 -26.61
CA GLU A 18 -16.70 12.40 -27.46
C GLU A 18 -15.57 11.37 -27.39
N THR A 19 -14.32 11.85 -27.36
CA THR A 19 -13.15 10.99 -27.17
C THR A 19 -13.20 10.29 -25.81
N ALA A 20 -13.56 11.00 -24.75
CA ALA A 20 -13.72 10.43 -23.41
C ALA A 20 -14.85 9.38 -23.37
N ILE A 21 -15.99 9.63 -24.03
CA ILE A 21 -17.09 8.66 -24.13
C ILE A 21 -16.62 7.34 -24.77
N ARG A 22 -15.78 7.40 -25.81
CA ARG A 22 -15.31 6.22 -26.55
C ARG A 22 -14.16 5.49 -25.85
N HIS A 23 -13.21 6.22 -25.27
CA HIS A 23 -11.90 5.66 -24.90
C HIS A 23 -11.53 5.75 -23.41
N ASP A 24 -12.26 6.52 -22.58
CA ASP A 24 -11.89 6.64 -21.16
C ASP A 24 -12.06 5.29 -20.45
N LYS A 25 -11.07 4.88 -19.67
CA LYS A 25 -11.09 3.60 -18.93
C LYS A 25 -12.13 3.60 -17.82
N ARG A 26 -12.45 4.77 -17.25
CA ARG A 26 -13.33 4.96 -16.09
C ARG A 26 -14.80 4.99 -16.54
N PRO A 27 -15.63 3.98 -16.17
CA PRO A 27 -17.02 3.92 -16.60
C PRO A 27 -17.86 5.11 -16.13
N GLU A 28 -17.59 5.63 -14.94
CA GLU A 28 -18.28 6.81 -14.40
C GLU A 28 -17.98 8.07 -15.22
N VAL A 29 -16.78 8.20 -15.78
CA VAL A 29 -16.41 9.35 -16.61
C VAL A 29 -17.13 9.27 -17.94
N ARG A 30 -17.16 8.09 -18.58
CA ARG A 30 -17.94 7.89 -19.81
C ARG A 30 -19.42 8.25 -19.62
N GLN A 31 -20.06 7.76 -18.55
CA GLN A 31 -21.45 8.07 -18.24
C GLN A 31 -21.68 9.58 -18.07
N ARG A 32 -20.82 10.24 -17.30
CA ARG A 32 -20.91 11.68 -17.03
C ARG A 32 -20.68 12.51 -18.29
N CYS A 33 -19.72 12.12 -19.14
CA CYS A 33 -19.47 12.74 -20.44
C CYS A 33 -20.69 12.59 -21.37
N THR A 34 -21.35 11.43 -21.39
CA THR A 34 -22.61 11.24 -22.13
C THR A 34 -23.69 12.22 -21.65
N ALA A 35 -23.81 12.45 -20.34
CA ALA A 35 -24.75 13.42 -19.80
C ALA A 35 -24.43 14.86 -20.24
N ILE A 36 -23.14 15.25 -20.25
CA ILE A 36 -22.70 16.56 -20.75
C ILE A 36 -23.04 16.71 -22.25
N ARG A 37 -22.76 15.69 -23.06
CA ARG A 37 -23.11 15.69 -24.49
C ARG A 37 -24.61 15.81 -24.72
N LEU A 38 -25.45 15.14 -23.93
CA LEU A 38 -26.91 15.26 -24.05
C LEU A 38 -27.40 16.68 -23.74
N LEU A 39 -26.79 17.35 -22.76
CA LEU A 39 -27.11 18.75 -22.44
C LEU A 39 -26.70 19.69 -23.58
N HIS A 40 -25.53 19.46 -24.19
CA HIS A 40 -25.08 20.18 -25.38
C HIS A 40 -26.08 20.07 -26.54
N LEU A 41 -26.65 18.88 -26.74
CA LEU A 41 -27.69 18.62 -27.75
C LEU A 41 -29.04 19.27 -27.44
N GLY A 42 -29.16 20.03 -26.34
CA GLY A 42 -30.37 20.77 -25.97
C GLY A 42 -31.36 19.99 -25.13
N HIS A 43 -31.03 18.78 -24.65
CA HIS A 43 -31.90 18.08 -23.71
C HIS A 43 -31.95 18.82 -22.37
N LYS A 44 -33.15 18.91 -21.78
CA LYS A 44 -33.33 19.54 -20.47
C LYS A 44 -32.68 18.67 -19.39
N PRO A 45 -32.11 19.27 -18.31
CA PRO A 45 -31.51 18.50 -17.22
C PRO A 45 -32.41 17.42 -16.60
N GLU A 46 -33.72 17.63 -16.59
CA GLU A 46 -34.71 16.64 -16.13
C GLU A 46 -34.79 15.42 -17.06
N GLN A 47 -34.74 15.63 -18.37
CA GLN A 47 -34.74 14.56 -19.35
C GLN A 47 -33.45 13.75 -19.26
N VAL A 48 -32.31 14.43 -19.16
CA VAL A 48 -31.00 13.79 -19.01
C VAL A 48 -30.92 13.00 -17.71
N ALA A 49 -31.45 13.54 -16.61
CA ALA A 49 -31.53 12.84 -15.33
C ALA A 49 -32.30 11.51 -15.45
N ASN A 50 -33.46 11.54 -16.12
CA ASN A 50 -34.26 10.34 -16.38
C ASN A 50 -33.52 9.34 -17.29
N MET A 51 -32.90 9.80 -18.39
CA MET A 51 -32.13 8.95 -19.31
C MET A 51 -30.94 8.26 -18.63
N GLN A 52 -30.30 8.95 -17.67
CA GLN A 52 -29.13 8.45 -16.94
C GLN A 52 -29.49 7.76 -15.61
N ALA A 53 -30.78 7.62 -15.29
CA ALA A 53 -31.28 7.07 -14.03
C ALA A 53 -30.65 7.73 -12.77
N VAL A 54 -30.46 9.04 -12.80
CA VAL A 54 -29.93 9.84 -11.67
C VAL A 54 -30.87 10.98 -11.32
N SER A 55 -30.64 11.62 -10.19
CA SER A 55 -31.42 12.79 -9.78
C SER A 55 -30.97 14.06 -10.53
N LYS A 56 -31.90 15.01 -10.72
CA LYS A 56 -31.62 16.32 -11.32
C LYS A 56 -30.46 17.07 -10.62
N PRO A 57 -30.33 17.08 -9.28
CA PRO A 57 -29.16 17.66 -8.59
C PRO A 57 -27.82 17.04 -9.01
N THR A 58 -27.79 15.72 -9.29
CA THR A 58 -26.57 15.04 -9.75
C THR A 58 -26.11 15.56 -11.10
N ILE A 59 -27.03 15.78 -12.04
CA ILE A 59 -26.72 16.39 -13.35
C ILE A 59 -26.11 17.78 -13.17
N TYR A 60 -26.69 18.62 -12.31
CA TYR A 60 -26.10 19.94 -12.00
C TYR A 60 -24.72 19.85 -11.37
N GLY A 61 -24.47 18.83 -10.54
CA GLY A 61 -23.17 18.53 -9.98
C GLY A 61 -22.15 18.16 -11.06
N TRP A 62 -22.53 17.33 -12.04
CA TRP A 62 -21.65 16.96 -13.15
C TRP A 62 -21.32 18.16 -14.04
N ILE A 63 -22.30 19.00 -14.37
CA ILE A 63 -22.06 20.25 -15.13
C ILE A 63 -21.07 21.16 -14.39
N ASN A 64 -21.23 21.34 -13.08
CA ASN A 64 -20.31 22.17 -12.30
C ASN A 64 -18.89 21.60 -12.32
N ARG A 65 -18.75 20.28 -12.21
CA ARG A 65 -17.46 19.61 -12.24
C ARG A 65 -16.78 19.73 -13.60
N TRP A 66 -17.55 19.58 -14.68
CA TRP A 66 -17.09 19.81 -16.04
C TRP A 66 -16.51 21.22 -16.19
N TRP A 67 -17.26 22.26 -15.82
CA TRP A 67 -16.78 23.64 -15.93
C TRP A 67 -15.58 23.94 -15.03
N SER A 68 -15.39 23.20 -13.92
CA SER A 68 -14.23 23.39 -13.04
C SER A 68 -12.96 22.66 -13.47
N GLY A 69 -13.06 21.58 -14.25
CA GLY A 69 -11.93 20.67 -14.45
C GLY A 69 -12.04 19.71 -15.63
N GLY A 70 -12.95 19.97 -16.57
CA GLY A 70 -13.16 19.16 -17.77
C GLY A 70 -13.44 17.69 -17.46
N VAL A 71 -12.86 16.79 -18.26
CA VAL A 71 -13.01 15.34 -18.13
C VAL A 71 -12.48 14.84 -16.78
N GLU A 72 -11.34 15.35 -16.31
CA GLU A 72 -10.77 14.95 -15.03
C GLU A 72 -11.64 15.39 -13.84
N GLY A 73 -12.29 16.54 -13.94
CA GLY A 73 -13.29 16.99 -12.96
C GLY A 73 -14.48 16.03 -12.85
N LEU A 74 -14.80 15.30 -13.92
CA LEU A 74 -15.85 14.28 -13.92
C LEU A 74 -15.41 12.95 -13.30
N ALA A 75 -14.13 12.75 -12.96
CA ALA A 75 -13.68 11.54 -12.29
C ALA A 75 -14.16 11.50 -10.82
N ASN A 76 -14.09 10.32 -10.21
CA ASN A 76 -14.28 10.23 -8.76
C ASN A 76 -13.03 10.78 -8.07
N LEU A 77 -13.25 11.74 -7.16
CA LEU A 77 -12.19 12.20 -6.28
C LEU A 77 -11.73 11.05 -5.37
N PRO A 78 -10.43 11.04 -5.00
CA PRO A 78 -9.92 10.07 -4.04
C PRO A 78 -10.72 10.17 -2.75
N LYS A 79 -11.39 9.07 -2.39
CA LYS A 79 -12.13 8.99 -1.13
C LYS A 79 -11.11 8.83 -0.01
N SER A 80 -10.98 9.85 0.84
CA SER A 80 -10.30 9.65 2.12
C SER A 80 -11.09 8.60 2.88
N GLY A 81 -10.49 7.44 3.11
CA GLY A 81 -11.09 6.41 3.97
C GLY A 81 -11.26 6.92 5.40
N ARG A 82 -11.79 6.06 6.28
CA ARG A 82 -11.82 6.35 7.72
C ARG A 82 -10.40 6.71 8.19
N PRO A 83 -10.21 7.83 8.93
CA PRO A 83 -8.90 8.18 9.47
C PRO A 83 -8.30 7.00 10.23
N LEU A 84 -7.00 6.80 10.06
CA LEU A 84 -6.32 5.69 10.71
C LEU A 84 -6.37 5.92 12.22
N LYS A 85 -6.73 4.88 12.99
CA LYS A 85 -6.61 4.95 14.47
C LYS A 85 -5.17 5.24 14.95
N ALA A 86 -4.18 4.96 14.12
CA ALA A 86 -2.79 5.28 14.38
C ALA A 86 -2.49 6.64 13.75
N ASP A 87 -2.81 7.70 14.47
CA ASP A 87 -2.58 9.07 14.03
C ASP A 87 -1.08 9.40 13.95
N GLU A 88 -0.74 10.60 13.47
CA GLU A 88 0.64 11.08 13.43
C GLU A 88 1.31 11.09 14.81
N ALA A 89 0.56 11.44 15.86
CA ALA A 89 1.03 11.37 17.24
C ALA A 89 1.42 9.95 17.66
N TYR A 90 0.61 8.94 17.29
CA TYR A 90 0.94 7.53 17.54
C TYR A 90 2.21 7.13 16.77
N SER A 91 2.35 7.61 15.53
CA SER A 91 3.52 7.36 14.71
C SER A 91 4.81 7.92 15.29
N LEU A 92 4.77 9.13 15.87
CA LEU A 92 5.91 9.74 16.54
C LEU A 92 6.30 8.96 17.80
N LYS A 93 5.31 8.62 18.62
CA LYS A 93 5.55 7.80 19.82
C LYS A 93 6.12 6.43 19.50
N PHE A 94 5.64 5.79 18.44
CA PHE A 94 6.22 4.55 17.95
C PHE A 94 7.72 4.69 17.58
N LEU A 95 8.11 5.79 16.94
CA LEU A 95 9.52 6.04 16.58
C LEU A 95 10.38 6.28 17.83
N GLU A 96 9.89 7.06 18.80
CA GLU A 96 10.58 7.27 20.07
C GLU A 96 10.81 5.95 20.84
N VAL A 97 9.84 5.03 20.80
CA VAL A 97 9.91 3.76 21.53
C VAL A 97 10.84 2.76 20.85
N ILE A 98 10.83 2.69 19.52
CA ILE A 98 11.62 1.68 18.80
C ILE A 98 13.13 1.99 18.81
N GLU A 99 13.52 3.25 19.02
CA GLU A 99 14.92 3.67 19.18
C GLU A 99 15.47 3.38 20.58
N LYS A 100 14.61 3.26 21.59
CA LYS A 100 15.01 3.00 22.98
C LYS A 100 15.13 1.51 23.26
N GLU A 101 16.12 1.15 24.07
CA GLU A 101 16.19 -0.20 24.61
C GLU A 101 15.09 -0.42 25.65
N PRO A 102 14.44 -1.59 25.69
CA PRO A 102 13.36 -1.81 26.65
C PRO A 102 13.83 -1.70 28.12
N SER A 103 15.12 -1.90 28.39
CA SER A 103 15.72 -1.71 29.71
C SER A 103 15.66 -0.25 30.18
N GLU A 104 15.75 0.73 29.28
CA GLU A 104 15.58 2.15 29.60
C GLU A 104 14.13 2.49 30.00
N LEU A 105 13.18 1.69 29.54
CA LEU A 105 11.75 1.83 29.85
C LEU A 105 11.34 0.95 31.05
N GLY A 106 12.30 0.35 31.76
CA GLY A 106 12.06 -0.45 32.96
C GLY A 106 11.55 -1.87 32.69
N TYR A 107 11.81 -2.43 31.50
CA TYR A 107 11.46 -3.81 31.17
C TYR A 107 12.63 -4.78 31.33
N ASP A 108 12.34 -5.97 31.84
CA ASP A 108 13.32 -7.05 32.06
C ASP A 108 13.77 -7.76 30.77
N PHE A 109 13.28 -7.33 29.60
CA PHE A 109 13.58 -7.96 28.33
C PHE A 109 14.46 -7.07 27.45
N THR A 110 15.30 -7.70 26.62
CA THR A 110 16.23 -6.98 25.74
C THR A 110 15.67 -6.71 24.35
N ILE A 111 14.65 -7.47 23.91
CA ILE A 111 14.15 -7.43 22.52
C ILE A 111 12.68 -7.03 22.46
N TRP A 112 12.40 -6.04 21.62
CA TRP A 112 11.05 -5.66 21.21
C TRP A 112 10.42 -6.72 20.31
N THR A 113 9.39 -7.40 20.81
CA THR A 113 8.47 -8.18 19.97
C THR A 113 7.28 -7.30 19.58
N ILE A 114 6.53 -7.71 18.55
CA ILE A 114 5.33 -7.00 18.09
C ILE A 114 4.33 -6.81 19.24
N ASP A 115 4.08 -7.84 20.02
CA ASP A 115 3.12 -7.75 21.12
C ASP A 115 3.62 -6.86 22.25
N ARG A 116 4.92 -6.91 22.58
CA ARG A 116 5.52 -6.01 23.59
C ARG A 116 5.41 -4.54 23.18
N LEU A 117 5.74 -4.22 21.93
CA LEU A 117 5.60 -2.87 21.40
C LEU A 117 4.15 -2.40 21.41
N ARG A 118 3.21 -3.28 21.02
CA ARG A 118 1.78 -2.95 21.04
C ARG A 118 1.28 -2.69 22.44
N THR A 119 1.62 -3.54 23.41
CA THR A 119 1.21 -3.35 24.81
C THR A 119 1.82 -2.09 25.42
N HIS A 120 3.09 -1.78 25.12
CA HIS A 120 3.71 -0.55 25.59
C HIS A 120 3.03 0.69 24.98
N LEU A 121 2.81 0.69 23.66
CA LEU A 121 2.15 1.81 22.98
C LEU A 121 0.68 1.97 23.38
N GLU A 122 -0.02 0.88 23.69
CA GLU A 122 -1.38 0.95 24.22
C GLU A 122 -1.43 1.63 25.60
N LYS A 123 -0.42 1.39 26.46
CA LYS A 123 -0.31 2.09 27.75
C LYS A 123 -0.02 3.58 27.59
N GLU A 124 0.88 3.94 26.68
CA GLU A 124 1.29 5.34 26.46
C GLU A 124 0.23 6.17 25.72
N THR A 125 -0.38 5.60 24.68
CA THR A 125 -1.28 6.35 23.79
C THR A 125 -2.76 6.03 24.00
N GLY A 126 -3.11 5.02 24.80
CA GLY A 126 -4.48 4.55 24.99
C GLY A 126 -5.11 3.90 23.74
N ILE A 127 -4.32 3.64 22.69
CA ILE A 127 -4.81 3.15 21.39
C ILE A 127 -4.35 1.71 21.18
N GLY A 128 -5.28 0.77 21.37
CA GLY A 128 -5.11 -0.62 21.00
C GLY A 128 -5.22 -0.85 19.49
N LEU A 129 -4.14 -1.29 18.85
CA LEU A 129 -4.13 -1.78 17.47
C LEU A 129 -4.12 -3.30 17.47
N SER A 130 -4.86 -3.94 16.55
CA SER A 130 -4.73 -5.40 16.30
C SER A 130 -3.37 -5.74 15.70
N GLU A 131 -2.93 -7.00 15.85
CA GLU A 131 -1.61 -7.44 15.39
C GLU A 131 -1.40 -7.21 13.89
N SER A 132 -2.42 -7.56 13.10
CA SER A 132 -2.44 -7.38 11.66
C SER A 132 -2.30 -5.91 11.26
N ARG A 133 -2.98 -5.00 11.96
CA ARG A 133 -2.90 -3.55 11.72
C ARG A 133 -1.54 -2.99 12.11
N PHE A 134 -0.97 -3.46 13.22
CA PHE A 134 0.36 -3.06 13.65
C PHE A 134 1.44 -3.52 12.66
N ARG A 135 1.39 -4.78 12.21
CA ARG A 135 2.27 -5.31 11.17
C ARG A 135 2.15 -4.53 9.85
N ALA A 136 0.92 -4.19 9.44
CA ALA A 136 0.70 -3.36 8.26
C ALA A 136 1.30 -1.95 8.42
N MET A 137 1.19 -1.35 9.60
CA MET A 137 1.81 -0.06 9.93
C MET A 137 3.34 -0.14 9.86
N LEU A 138 3.96 -1.16 10.48
CA LEU A 138 5.39 -1.41 10.39
C LEU A 138 5.88 -1.54 8.94
N LYS A 139 5.16 -2.33 8.13
CA LYS A 139 5.49 -2.53 6.71
C LYS A 139 5.41 -1.22 5.92
N ARG A 140 4.41 -0.38 6.17
CA ARG A 140 4.29 0.95 5.51
C ARG A 140 5.42 1.89 5.90
N LYS A 141 5.90 1.82 7.14
CA LYS A 141 7.06 2.57 7.64
C LYS A 141 8.41 1.96 7.22
N GLY A 142 8.42 0.87 6.46
CA GLY A 142 9.65 0.24 5.95
C GLY A 142 10.33 -0.73 6.92
N TYR A 143 9.78 -0.96 8.11
CA TYR A 143 10.33 -1.93 9.05
C TYR A 143 10.12 -3.35 8.54
N ARG A 144 11.18 -4.15 8.63
CA ARG A 144 11.17 -5.57 8.27
C ARG A 144 11.52 -6.40 9.50
N TYR A 145 10.78 -7.48 9.68
CA TYR A 145 11.13 -8.46 10.69
C TYR A 145 12.47 -9.11 10.33
N ARG A 146 13.47 -8.96 11.19
CA ARG A 146 14.73 -9.69 11.12
C ARG A 146 14.68 -10.79 12.16
N ARG A 147 15.05 -12.03 11.80
CA ARG A 147 15.34 -13.06 12.79
C ARG A 147 16.74 -12.80 13.35
N PRO A 148 16.89 -12.52 14.65
CA PRO A 148 18.19 -12.55 15.29
C PRO A 148 18.74 -13.97 15.11
N LYS A 149 19.88 -14.11 14.43
CA LYS A 149 20.59 -15.39 14.39
C LYS A 149 21.37 -15.46 15.69
N HIS A 150 21.04 -16.42 16.54
CA HIS A 150 21.85 -16.68 17.72
C HIS A 150 23.20 -17.22 17.25
N ASP A 151 24.24 -16.40 17.36
CA ASP A 151 25.57 -16.81 16.99
C ASP A 151 26.18 -17.62 18.15
N LEU A 152 26.41 -18.90 17.88
CA LEU A 152 27.13 -19.79 18.80
C LEU A 152 28.64 -19.53 18.78
N GLY A 153 29.12 -18.47 18.11
CA GLY A 153 30.54 -18.09 18.06
C GLY A 153 31.21 -17.97 19.42
N HIS A 154 30.46 -17.58 20.47
CA HIS A 154 30.96 -17.52 21.85
C HIS A 154 31.14 -18.91 22.51
N LEU A 155 30.50 -19.94 21.96
CA LEU A 155 30.59 -21.35 22.37
C LEU A 155 31.50 -22.17 21.43
N GLN A 156 32.05 -21.57 20.37
CA GLN A 156 32.94 -22.25 19.43
C GLN A 156 34.35 -22.36 20.02
N ASP A 157 34.87 -23.58 20.06
CA ASP A 157 36.30 -23.82 20.27
C ASP A 157 37.08 -23.30 19.06
N LYS A 158 38.03 -22.40 19.31
CA LYS A 158 38.82 -21.71 18.28
C LYS A 158 39.76 -22.67 17.56
N ASP A 159 40.32 -23.62 18.29
CA ASP A 159 41.34 -24.54 17.77
C ASP A 159 40.67 -25.56 16.85
N ALA A 160 39.57 -26.17 17.31
CA ALA A 160 38.76 -27.10 16.51
C ALA A 160 38.21 -26.46 15.21
N LYS A 161 37.91 -25.15 15.24
CA LYS A 161 37.45 -24.41 14.06
C LYS A 161 38.56 -24.18 13.04
N SER A 162 39.78 -23.88 13.50
CA SER A 162 40.94 -23.73 12.63
C SER A 162 41.29 -25.04 11.93
N GLU A 163 41.35 -26.15 12.68
CA GLU A 163 41.58 -27.48 12.11
C GLU A 163 40.51 -27.88 11.09
N ALA A 164 39.24 -27.58 11.38
CA ALA A 164 38.15 -27.85 10.45
C ALA A 164 38.24 -27.01 9.18
N ALA A 165 38.73 -25.76 9.27
CA ALA A 165 38.93 -24.90 8.12
C ALA A 165 40.07 -25.41 7.22
N ASP A 166 41.18 -25.82 7.82
CA ASP A 166 42.33 -26.41 7.10
C ASP A 166 41.94 -27.73 6.42
N ARG A 167 41.20 -28.61 7.13
CA ARG A 167 40.64 -29.84 6.56
C ARG A 167 39.71 -29.55 5.38
N LEU A 168 38.89 -28.49 5.46
CA LEU A 168 37.96 -28.11 4.42
C LEU A 168 38.68 -27.53 3.18
N GLU A 169 39.75 -26.76 3.39
CA GLU A 169 40.68 -26.29 2.36
C GLU A 169 41.34 -27.46 1.62
N GLU A 170 41.84 -28.45 2.35
CA GLU A 170 42.43 -29.66 1.76
C GLU A 170 41.40 -30.47 0.95
N LEU A 171 40.19 -30.63 1.48
CA LEU A 171 39.10 -31.34 0.79
C LEU A 171 38.62 -30.61 -0.47
N LYS A 172 38.65 -29.27 -0.48
CA LYS A 172 38.35 -28.45 -1.67
C LYS A 172 39.44 -28.54 -2.76
N LYS A 173 40.71 -28.73 -2.37
CA LYS A 173 41.84 -28.86 -3.30
C LYS A 173 41.82 -30.21 -4.03
N ARG A 174 41.24 -31.25 -3.42
CA ARG A 174 40.95 -32.51 -4.10
C ARG A 174 39.79 -32.30 -5.07
N SER A 175 39.92 -32.73 -6.32
CA SER A 175 38.77 -32.80 -7.22
C SER A 175 37.70 -33.64 -6.55
N SER A 176 36.47 -33.12 -6.41
CA SER A 176 35.35 -33.93 -5.94
C SER A 176 35.25 -35.14 -6.85
N GLU A 177 35.53 -36.35 -6.34
CA GLU A 177 35.14 -37.56 -7.04
C GLU A 177 33.62 -37.48 -7.18
N THR A 178 33.15 -37.25 -8.40
CA THR A 178 31.73 -37.15 -8.71
C THR A 178 31.07 -38.47 -8.31
N ILE A 179 30.49 -38.53 -7.11
CA ILE A 179 29.48 -39.54 -6.82
C ILE A 179 28.30 -39.16 -7.70
N SER A 180 28.06 -39.95 -8.74
CA SER A 180 26.91 -39.80 -9.64
C SER A 180 25.64 -39.57 -8.82
N SER A 181 24.97 -38.43 -9.00
CA SER A 181 23.75 -38.07 -8.26
C SER A 181 22.53 -38.92 -8.65
N SER A 182 22.73 -39.95 -9.49
CA SER A 182 21.70 -40.83 -10.04
C SER A 182 21.70 -42.24 -9.45
N SER A 183 22.56 -42.57 -8.47
CA SER A 183 22.57 -43.88 -7.81
C SER A 183 22.65 -43.76 -6.29
N LEU A 184 21.72 -44.39 -5.57
CA LEU A 184 21.75 -44.54 -4.11
C LEU A 184 22.75 -45.61 -3.62
N TRP A 185 23.50 -46.25 -4.53
CA TRP A 185 24.41 -47.35 -4.20
C TRP A 185 25.81 -47.03 -4.74
N THR A 186 26.80 -47.00 -3.85
CA THR A 186 28.23 -46.91 -4.18
C THR A 186 29.02 -47.97 -3.42
N LYS A 187 29.97 -48.64 -4.10
CA LYS A 187 30.91 -49.62 -3.52
C LYS A 187 32.04 -48.87 -2.83
N ARG A 188 32.32 -49.21 -1.57
CA ARG A 188 33.49 -48.71 -0.83
C ARG A 188 34.78 -49.40 -1.34
N PRO A 189 35.93 -48.71 -1.33
CA PRO A 189 37.23 -49.34 -1.51
C PRO A 189 37.55 -50.31 -0.37
#